data_AF-A0A8I2JYA2-F1
#
_entry.id   AF-A0A8I2JYA2-F1
#
_cell.length_a   1.000
_cell.length_b   1.000
_cell.length_c   1.000
_cell.angle_alpha   90.00
_cell.angle_beta   90.00
_cell.angle_gamma   90.00
#
_symmetry.space_group_name_H-M   'P 1'
#
loop_
_entity.id
_entity.type
_entity.pdbx_description
1 polymer ?
#
loop_
_entity_poly.entity_id
_entity_poly.type
_entity_poly.pdbx_seq_one_letter_code
_entity_poly.pdbx_strand_id
1 'polypeptide(L)'
;MITEAVQSEFDEELPDCFEITAVKHELVESFRKRMNIGGGEASVIIYSLKSKENTRCFIDEQRARKIAKKHRLKVSGTIGILMKMEEKGLILSAYEEVLRLKEKGFYVSDKIIENLKKTR
;
A
#
# COMPACT_ATOMS: atom_id res chain seq x y z
N MET A 1 10.12 -2.91 5.61
CA MET A 1 10.63 -1.54 5.65
C MET A 1 9.49 -0.54 5.51
N ILE A 2 9.54 0.56 6.25
CA ILE A 2 8.57 1.65 6.28
C ILE A 2 9.31 2.99 6.30
N THR A 3 8.74 4.06 5.74
CA THR A 3 9.36 5.38 5.81
C THR A 3 9.00 6.12 7.09
N GLU A 4 9.90 6.94 7.63
CA GLU A 4 9.64 7.80 8.82
C GLU A 4 8.38 8.65 8.70
N ALA A 5 8.09 9.17 7.49
CA ALA A 5 6.88 9.96 7.24
C ALA A 5 5.59 9.15 7.42
N VAL A 6 5.62 7.85 7.11
CA VAL A 6 4.47 6.96 7.38
C VAL A 6 4.41 6.66 8.87
N GLN A 7 5.53 6.34 9.53
CA GLN A 7 5.56 6.09 10.97
C GLN A 7 5.00 7.28 11.77
N SER A 8 5.35 8.50 11.38
CA SER A 8 4.90 9.72 12.05
C SER A 8 3.39 10.00 11.89
N GLU A 9 2.70 9.28 11.00
CA GLU A 9 1.24 9.33 10.84
C GLU A 9 0.52 8.32 11.76
N PHE A 10 1.25 7.41 12.43
CA PHE A 10 0.69 6.45 13.39
C PHE A 10 0.96 6.91 14.83
N ASP A 11 -0.08 6.86 15.67
CA ASP A 11 0.00 7.19 17.10
C ASP A 11 0.50 6.00 17.97
N GLU A 12 0.72 4.83 17.36
CA GLU A 12 1.11 3.60 18.05
C GLU A 12 2.55 3.19 17.73
N GLU A 13 3.18 2.47 18.66
CA GLU A 13 4.48 1.84 18.41
C GLU A 13 4.35 0.77 17.32
N LEU A 14 5.21 0.86 16.31
CA LEU A 14 5.27 -0.13 15.25
C LEU A 14 5.89 -1.44 15.77
N PRO A 15 5.39 -2.62 15.37
CA PRO A 15 6.03 -3.88 15.69
C PRO A 15 7.50 -3.96 15.25
N ASP A 16 8.32 -4.69 15.99
CA ASP A 16 9.77 -4.86 15.73
C ASP A 16 10.12 -5.45 14.36
N CYS A 17 9.13 -5.98 13.63
CA CYS A 17 9.33 -6.51 12.28
C CYS A 17 9.46 -5.43 11.20
N PHE A 18 9.35 -4.15 11.54
CA PHE A 18 9.52 -3.04 10.62
C PHE A 18 10.89 -2.37 10.76
N GLU A 19 11.64 -2.36 9.67
CA GLU A 19 12.81 -1.48 9.51
C GLU A 19 12.36 -0.09 9.03
N ILE A 20 12.81 0.97 9.70
CA ILE A 20 12.46 2.36 9.38
C ILE A 20 13.53 2.97 8.47
N THR A 21 13.10 3.71 7.44
CA THR A 21 14.00 4.40 6.51
C THR A 21 13.63 5.87 6.34
N ALA A 22 14.65 6.71 6.24
CA ALA A 22 14.50 8.15 6.04
C ALA A 22 14.42 8.52 4.56
N VAL A 23 13.51 9.42 4.23
CA VAL A 23 13.46 10.10 2.92
C VAL A 23 13.58 11.58 3.16
N LYS A 24 14.48 12.26 2.43
CA LYS A 24 14.69 13.72 2.55
C LYS A 24 13.35 14.47 2.55
N HIS A 25 13.06 15.15 3.66
CA HIS A 25 11.79 15.84 3.89
C HIS A 25 11.42 16.82 2.77
N GLU A 26 12.38 17.64 2.31
CA GLU A 26 12.18 18.60 1.20
C GLU A 26 11.70 17.93 -0.10
N LEU A 27 12.17 16.71 -0.37
CA LEU A 27 11.78 15.94 -1.54
C LEU A 27 10.35 15.42 -1.39
N VAL A 28 9.99 14.92 -0.20
CA VAL A 28 8.61 14.50 0.13
C VAL A 28 7.66 15.67 0.00
N GLU A 29 8.00 16.82 0.60
CA GLU A 29 7.19 18.04 0.53
C GLU A 29 6.98 18.54 -0.89
N SER A 30 8.05 18.60 -1.68
CA SER A 30 7.95 19.08 -3.06
C SER A 30 7.16 18.11 -3.95
N PHE A 31 7.31 16.80 -3.75
CA PHE A 31 6.60 15.79 -4.51
C PHE A 31 5.12 15.72 -4.14
N ARG A 32 4.80 15.70 -2.84
CA ARG A 32 3.42 15.65 -2.35
C ARG A 32 2.60 16.84 -2.85
N LYS A 33 3.18 18.06 -2.84
CA LYS A 33 2.53 19.28 -3.34
C LYS A 33 2.31 19.24 -4.84
N ARG A 34 3.32 18.85 -5.62
CA ARG A 34 3.21 18.74 -7.09
C ARG A 34 2.21 17.69 -7.53
N MET A 35 2.18 16.55 -6.83
CA MET A 35 1.34 15.41 -7.19
C MET A 35 -0.02 15.40 -6.50
N ASN A 36 -0.22 16.28 -5.51
CA ASN A 36 -1.43 16.38 -4.68
C ASN A 36 -1.84 15.03 -4.05
N ILE A 37 -0.91 14.45 -3.27
CA ILE A 37 -1.04 13.18 -2.52
C ILE A 37 -0.54 13.36 -1.07
N GLY A 38 -0.82 12.37 -0.21
CA GLY A 38 -0.38 12.36 1.20
C GLY A 38 1.14 12.28 1.39
N GLY A 39 1.61 12.67 2.58
CA GLY A 39 3.03 12.66 2.94
C GLY A 39 3.63 11.24 2.95
N GLY A 40 2.97 10.32 3.67
CA GLY A 40 3.35 8.91 3.67
C GLY A 40 3.35 8.26 2.28
N GLU A 41 2.37 8.58 1.43
CA GLU A 41 2.32 8.03 0.06
C GLU A 41 3.44 8.58 -0.83
N ALA A 42 3.73 9.87 -0.71
CA ALA A 42 4.84 10.50 -1.40
C ALA A 42 6.18 9.88 -0.99
N SER A 43 6.42 9.68 0.32
CA SER A 43 7.67 9.09 0.80
C SER A 43 7.85 7.65 0.33
N VAL A 44 6.79 6.82 0.34
CA VAL A 44 6.83 5.44 -0.16
C VAL A 44 7.19 5.38 -1.65
N ILE A 45 6.58 6.24 -2.47
CA ILE A 45 6.89 6.33 -3.90
C ILE A 45 8.35 6.76 -4.10
N ILE A 46 8.78 7.84 -3.46
CA ILE A 46 10.15 8.36 -3.60
C ILE A 46 11.17 7.31 -3.17
N TYR A 47 10.93 6.64 -2.05
CA TYR A 47 11.80 5.57 -1.57
C TYR A 47 11.91 4.46 -2.61
N SER A 48 10.78 3.99 -3.13
CA SER A 48 10.73 2.90 -4.11
C SER A 48 11.39 3.26 -5.44
N LEU A 49 11.36 4.53 -5.85
CA LEU A 49 12.07 5.02 -7.05
C LEU A 49 13.60 5.03 -6.88
N LYS A 50 14.08 5.22 -5.64
CA LYS A 50 15.52 5.26 -5.33
C LYS A 50 16.09 3.89 -5.02
N SER A 51 15.23 2.97 -4.57
CA SER A 51 15.61 1.59 -4.32
C SER A 51 16.13 0.93 -5.61
N LYS A 52 17.26 0.23 -5.52
CA LYS A 52 17.77 -0.60 -6.63
C LYS A 52 17.00 -1.90 -6.78
N GLU A 53 16.22 -2.26 -5.76
CA GLU A 53 15.42 -3.48 -5.74
C GLU A 53 14.06 -3.26 -6.38
N ASN A 54 13.46 -4.34 -6.89
CA ASN A 54 12.12 -4.33 -7.45
C ASN A 54 11.06 -4.28 -6.33
N THR A 55 11.09 -3.21 -5.55
CA THR A 55 10.29 -3.02 -4.34
C THR A 55 8.81 -2.88 -4.70
N ARG A 56 7.95 -3.63 -4.00
CA ARG A 56 6.50 -3.51 -4.12
C ARG A 56 5.99 -2.47 -3.13
N CYS A 57 5.38 -1.41 -3.63
CA CYS A 57 4.79 -0.34 -2.84
C CYS A 57 3.42 -0.76 -2.32
N PHE A 58 3.14 -0.51 -1.05
CA PHE A 58 1.80 -0.56 -0.50
C PHE A 58 1.26 0.87 -0.45
N ILE A 59 0.22 1.12 -1.24
CA ILE A 59 -0.36 2.46 -1.43
C ILE A 59 -1.86 2.26 -1.41
N ASP A 60 -2.60 2.99 -0.57
CA ASP A 60 -4.04 2.85 -0.45
C ASP A 60 -4.82 3.90 -1.28
N GLU A 61 -4.21 5.03 -1.57
CA GLU A 61 -4.89 6.14 -2.23
C GLU A 61 -4.84 5.99 -3.78
N GLN A 62 -5.98 6.15 -4.46
CA GLN A 62 -6.09 5.86 -5.90
C GLN A 62 -5.19 6.74 -6.79
N ARG A 63 -5.04 8.04 -6.48
CA ARG A 63 -4.18 8.95 -7.24
C ARG A 63 -2.71 8.59 -7.03
N ALA A 64 -2.26 8.31 -5.81
CA ALA A 64 -0.92 7.82 -5.51
C ALA A 64 -0.63 6.50 -6.25
N ARG A 65 -1.60 5.56 -6.30
CA ARG A 65 -1.47 4.31 -7.08
C ARG A 65 -1.26 4.61 -8.57
N LYS A 66 -2.01 5.56 -9.14
CA LYS A 66 -1.86 5.96 -10.55
C LYS A 66 -0.46 6.53 -10.81
N ILE A 67 0.05 7.37 -9.91
CA ILE A 67 1.39 7.95 -10.01
C ILE A 67 2.47 6.87 -9.95
N ALA A 68 2.41 5.98 -8.95
CA ALA A 68 3.37 4.89 -8.80
C ALA A 68 3.39 3.97 -10.04
N LYS A 69 2.21 3.63 -10.58
CA LYS A 69 2.10 2.84 -11.82
C LYS A 69 2.68 3.56 -13.04
N LYS A 70 2.51 4.88 -13.17
CA LYS A 70 3.15 5.67 -14.25
C LYS A 70 4.67 5.57 -14.19
N HIS A 71 5.24 5.44 -12.99
CA HIS A 71 6.67 5.19 -12.79
C HIS A 71 7.05 3.70 -12.82
N ARG A 72 6.17 2.81 -13.30
CA ARG A 72 6.41 1.35 -13.41
C ARG A 72 6.69 0.66 -12.08
N LEU A 73 6.33 1.28 -10.96
CA LEU A 73 6.43 0.65 -9.65
C LEU A 73 5.37 -0.46 -9.52
N LYS A 74 5.75 -1.56 -8.87
CA LYS A 74 4.81 -2.61 -8.49
C LYS A 74 4.00 -2.12 -7.30
N VAL A 75 2.70 -2.00 -7.47
CA VAL A 75 1.81 -1.52 -6.40
C VAL A 75 0.94 -2.66 -5.90
N SER A 76 0.77 -2.71 -4.59
CA SER A 76 -0.20 -3.56 -3.89
C SER A 76 -1.03 -2.69 -2.93
N GLY A 77 -2.11 -3.28 -2.44
CA GLY A 77 -2.88 -2.73 -1.33
C GLY A 77 -3.42 -3.87 -0.46
N THR A 78 -4.33 -3.55 0.44
CA THR A 78 -4.92 -4.48 1.42
C THR A 78 -5.39 -5.80 0.80
N ILE A 79 -6.10 -5.74 -0.33
CA ILE A 79 -6.63 -6.94 -1.00
C ILE A 79 -5.50 -7.88 -1.47
N GLY A 80 -4.40 -7.33 -1.98
CA GLY A 80 -3.25 -8.14 -2.38
C GLY A 80 -2.55 -8.81 -1.20
N ILE A 81 -2.62 -8.21 0.00
CA ILE A 81 -2.14 -8.83 1.24
C ILE A 81 -3.03 -10.00 1.60
N LEU A 82 -4.36 -9.81 1.60
CA LEU A 82 -5.32 -10.88 1.91
C LEU A 82 -5.15 -12.08 0.97
N MET A 83 -5.05 -11.85 -0.34
CA MET A 83 -4.75 -12.92 -1.30
C MET A 83 -3.46 -13.65 -0.95
N LYS A 84 -2.41 -12.92 -0.56
CA LYS A 84 -1.13 -13.54 -0.20
C LYS A 84 -1.20 -14.33 1.11
N MET A 85 -2.06 -13.93 2.04
CA MET A 85 -2.31 -14.66 3.28
C MET A 85 -3.08 -15.95 3.00
N GLU A 86 -4.07 -15.92 2.11
CA GLU A 86 -4.81 -17.11 1.66
C GLU A 86 -3.87 -18.09 0.95
N GLU A 87 -3.04 -17.63 0.00
CA GLU A 87 -2.01 -18.45 -0.66
C GLU A 87 -1.06 -19.13 0.34
N LYS A 88 -0.82 -18.51 1.50
CA LYS A 88 0.05 -19.03 2.55
C LYS A 88 -0.69 -19.86 3.59
N GLY A 89 -2.01 -20.05 3.45
CA GLY A 89 -2.84 -20.77 4.43
C GLY A 89 -3.02 -20.04 5.78
N LEU A 90 -2.73 -18.74 5.84
CA LEU A 90 -2.90 -17.92 7.05
C LEU A 90 -4.35 -17.48 7.26
N ILE A 91 -5.13 -17.41 6.18
CA ILE A 91 -6.57 -17.22 6.21
C ILE A 91 -7.22 -18.25 5.28
N LEU A 92 -8.49 -18.58 5.56
CA LEU A 92 -9.24 -19.55 4.75
C LEU A 92 -9.68 -18.98 3.40
N SER A 93 -9.90 -17.66 3.33
CA SER A 93 -10.46 -17.03 2.14
C SER A 93 -10.24 -15.51 2.12
N ALA A 94 -9.50 -15.02 1.14
CA ALA A 94 -9.38 -13.58 0.92
C ALA A 94 -10.72 -12.97 0.46
N TYR A 95 -11.52 -13.72 -0.29
CA TYR A 95 -12.84 -13.27 -0.74
C TYR A 95 -13.78 -12.96 0.43
N GLU A 96 -13.86 -13.86 1.42
CA GLU A 96 -14.73 -13.66 2.59
C GLU A 96 -14.24 -12.50 3.44
N GLU A 97 -12.93 -12.37 3.66
CA GLU A 97 -12.36 -11.25 4.40
C GLU A 97 -12.58 -9.91 3.68
N VAL A 98 -12.50 -9.88 2.35
CA VAL A 98 -12.83 -8.67 1.56
C VAL A 98 -14.31 -8.29 1.71
N LEU A 99 -15.23 -9.26 1.74
CA LEU A 99 -16.65 -8.98 1.99
C LEU A 99 -16.87 -8.40 3.39
N ARG A 100 -16.24 -8.99 4.42
CA ARG A 100 -16.30 -8.46 5.80
C ARG A 100 -15.75 -7.04 5.90
N LEU A 101 -14.67 -6.73 5.18
CA LEU A 101 -14.14 -5.37 5.11
C LEU A 101 -15.14 -4.43 4.43
N LYS A 102 -15.77 -4.86 3.33
CA LYS A 102 -16.79 -4.07 2.62
C LYS A 102 -17.99 -3.75 3.51
N GLU A 103 -18.47 -4.73 4.29
CA GLU A 103 -19.54 -4.54 5.28
C GLU A 103 -19.18 -3.49 6.34
N LYS A 104 -17.90 -3.40 6.71
CA LYS A 104 -17.36 -2.39 7.63
C LYS A 104 -17.05 -1.04 6.97
N GLY A 105 -17.42 -0.85 5.70
CA GLY A 105 -17.26 0.41 4.97
C GLY A 105 -15.98 0.52 4.14
N PHE A 106 -15.17 -0.54 4.02
CA PHE A 106 -14.01 -0.52 3.12
C PHE A 106 -14.45 -0.49 1.66
N TYR A 107 -13.97 0.50 0.91
CA TYR A 107 -14.27 0.61 -0.51
C TYR A 107 -13.49 -0.44 -1.33
N VAL A 108 -14.24 -1.31 -2.00
CA VAL A 108 -13.72 -2.26 -2.98
C VAL A 108 -14.66 -2.32 -4.17
N SER A 109 -14.11 -2.27 -5.39
CA SER A 109 -14.92 -2.35 -6.60
C SER A 109 -15.43 -3.76 -6.84
N ASP A 110 -16.63 -3.86 -7.41
CA ASP A 110 -17.24 -5.16 -7.70
C ASP A 110 -16.39 -6.00 -8.66
N LYS A 111 -15.66 -5.34 -9.57
CA LYS A 111 -14.68 -6.00 -10.45
C LYS A 111 -13.59 -6.74 -9.66
N ILE A 112 -13.11 -6.17 -8.56
CA ILE A 112 -12.11 -6.85 -7.73
C ILE A 112 -12.74 -8.03 -6.99
N ILE A 113 -13.95 -7.87 -6.46
CA ILE A 113 -14.69 -8.96 -5.80
C ILE A 113 -14.94 -10.11 -6.77
N GLU A 114 -15.37 -9.82 -7.99
CA GLU A 114 -15.63 -10.82 -9.02
C GLU A 114 -14.36 -11.58 -9.41
N ASN A 115 -13.22 -10.89 -9.50
CA ASN A 115 -11.93 -11.53 -9.77
C ASN A 115 -11.52 -12.47 -8.63
N LEU A 116 -11.72 -12.09 -7.38
CA LEU A 116 -11.44 -12.94 -6.22
C LEU A 116 -12.28 -14.21 -6.21
N LYS A 117 -13.53 -14.14 -6.67
CA LYS A 117 -14.42 -15.29 -6.78
C LYS A 117 -13.94 -16.32 -7.83
N LYS A 118 -13.30 -15.85 -8.91
CA LYS A 118 -12.81 -16.68 -10.03
C LYS A 118 -11.50 -17.40 -9.75
N THR A 119 -10.75 -17.01 -8.72
CA THR A 119 -9.45 -17.63 -8.37
C THR A 119 -9.61 -18.90 -7.52
N ARG A 120 -10.83 -19.43 -7.41
CA ARG A 120 -11.17 -20.67 -6.72
C ARG A 120 -11.49 -21.79 -7.71
#